data_AF-A0A958DP70-F1
#
_entry.id   AF-A0A958DP70-F1
#
_cell.length_a   1.000
_cell.length_b   1.000
_cell.length_c   1.000
_cell.angle_alpha   90.00
_cell.angle_beta   90.00
_cell.angle_gamma   90.00
#
_symmetry.space_group_name_H-M   'P 1'
#
loop_
_entity.id
_entity.type
_entity.pdbx_description
1 polymer ?
#
loop_
_entity_poly.entity_id
_entity_poly.type
_entity_poly.pdbx_seq_one_letter_code
_entity_poly.pdbx_strand_id
1 'polypeptide(L)'
;MTQLFDYLSEKYPQQSIDEVNRRLLELSSLFEISQLINESLELRRVLNNVMLIPMGRMMISRGGIILKQDGQYKVVMAKGISKALQETVFDQKDIPEDCFTPQHFEKMGERCPPKLKAFVEESRLELGVPFVNNNQLLGFMMFGAKLTKNEFSDDEVNFLNSLANMSATTIDNALQLEEIKQINRQLDEKVQELRTLFDIARGLSATLDAQKILRLLIYAVMGQMLITKYALLLKRDDHLVRQESRGFKSDLLEGLYPELLAFKQPESAIAVSQIKNERLKQLLQKQEVETLIPMQHQEKLIGYLLLGKKISGQTYTETDREFLSTLVSQAVTSLENARLFEETLEKQRLEEELNVARNIQKKLLPKAIPALDGYDLYGMNASSKQVGGDYFDIIPIDDRRIALAIADVSGKGVPASLLMANLQAALRVLVKVGLPIEEVVSRLNKLIYDNTGMDKFITFFVAILDKATNNIEYVNAGHNNPILLRADGTMEFLDIGGLILGVLPVYTYETGNITLRKGDLLLSYTDGVNEAVNADGEEWGEDPLYELVSSAPKNQPVQQLVEKILTAIESFADGEPQADDVTMLAIRRLG
;
A
#
# COMPACT_ATOMS: atom_id res chain seq x y z
N MET A 1 35.45 -66.05 -18.80
CA MET A 1 34.71 -67.18 -18.18
C MET A 1 35.22 -68.50 -18.73
N THR A 2 35.01 -68.82 -20.01
CA THR A 2 35.47 -70.07 -20.65
C THR A 2 36.98 -70.30 -20.53
N GLN A 3 37.80 -69.27 -20.76
CA GLN A 3 39.26 -69.36 -20.61
C GLN A 3 39.75 -69.56 -19.17
N LEU A 4 38.97 -69.14 -18.17
CA LEU A 4 39.30 -69.34 -16.75
C LEU A 4 38.97 -70.79 -16.32
N PHE A 5 37.91 -71.35 -16.89
CA PHE A 5 37.48 -72.72 -16.71
C PHE A 5 38.49 -73.73 -17.26
N ASP A 6 38.99 -73.49 -18.48
CA ASP A 6 40.00 -74.34 -19.11
C ASP A 6 41.30 -74.37 -18.29
N TYR A 7 41.74 -73.22 -17.79
CA TYR A 7 42.95 -73.09 -16.98
C TYR A 7 42.86 -73.76 -15.59
N LEU A 8 41.70 -73.71 -14.92
CA LEU A 8 41.51 -74.30 -13.60
C LEU A 8 41.32 -75.82 -13.65
N SER A 9 40.71 -76.33 -14.72
CA SER A 9 40.48 -77.76 -14.94
C SER A 9 41.78 -78.53 -15.21
N GLU A 10 42.80 -77.86 -15.76
CA GLU A 10 44.09 -78.46 -16.08
C GLU A 10 45.04 -78.60 -14.87
N LYS A 11 44.78 -77.86 -13.78
CA LYS A 11 45.77 -77.62 -12.71
C LYS A 11 45.41 -78.18 -11.32
N TYR A 12 44.19 -78.66 -11.10
CA TYR A 12 43.71 -79.10 -9.78
C TYR A 12 42.84 -80.39 -9.83
N PRO A 13 42.77 -81.19 -8.74
CA PRO A 13 41.99 -82.43 -8.69
C PRO A 13 40.46 -82.21 -8.80
N GLN A 14 39.74 -83.21 -9.33
CA GLN A 14 38.31 -83.18 -9.69
C GLN A 14 37.37 -82.65 -8.60
N GLN A 15 37.63 -82.91 -7.31
CA GLN A 15 36.84 -82.36 -6.19
C GLN A 15 36.91 -80.83 -6.07
N SER A 16 38.01 -80.18 -6.50
CA SER A 16 38.09 -78.72 -6.48
C SER A 16 37.43 -78.07 -7.69
N ILE A 17 37.26 -78.81 -8.80
CA ILE A 17 36.60 -78.33 -10.02
C ILE A 17 35.10 -78.20 -9.79
N ASP A 18 34.46 -79.14 -9.11
CA ASP A 18 33.04 -79.07 -8.77
C ASP A 18 32.72 -77.92 -7.80
N GLU A 19 33.61 -77.65 -6.83
CA GLU A 19 33.46 -76.51 -5.91
C GLU A 19 33.66 -75.16 -6.63
N VAL A 20 34.64 -75.07 -7.55
CA VAL A 20 34.84 -73.91 -8.42
C VAL A 20 33.64 -73.70 -9.34
N ASN A 21 33.07 -74.76 -9.90
CA ASN A 21 31.89 -74.70 -10.77
C ASN A 21 30.64 -74.22 -10.03
N ARG A 22 30.45 -74.71 -8.79
CA ARG A 22 29.36 -74.25 -7.93
C ARG A 22 29.48 -72.76 -7.61
N ARG A 23 30.68 -72.27 -7.25
CA ARG A 23 30.92 -70.85 -7.00
C ARG A 23 30.78 -69.98 -8.26
N LEU A 24 31.15 -70.48 -9.43
CA LEU A 24 30.97 -69.79 -10.72
C LEU A 24 29.50 -69.63 -11.11
N LEU A 25 28.69 -70.67 -10.92
CA LEU A 25 27.25 -70.62 -11.11
C LEU A 25 26.57 -69.64 -10.14
N GLU A 26 27.03 -69.58 -8.89
CA GLU A 26 26.54 -68.62 -7.90
C GLU A 26 26.86 -67.17 -8.29
N LEU A 27 28.06 -66.91 -8.79
CA LEU A 27 28.47 -65.60 -9.30
C LEU A 27 27.70 -65.19 -10.57
N SER A 28 27.47 -66.12 -11.51
CA SER A 28 26.70 -65.80 -12.72
C SER A 28 25.24 -65.47 -12.40
N SER A 29 24.62 -66.21 -11.47
CA SER A 29 23.27 -65.90 -11.00
C SER A 29 23.21 -64.55 -10.28
N LEU A 30 24.18 -64.22 -9.42
CA LEU A 30 24.26 -62.89 -8.79
C LEU A 30 24.38 -61.77 -9.82
N PHE A 31 25.20 -61.99 -10.87
CA PHE A 31 25.40 -61.01 -11.93
C PHE A 31 24.12 -60.78 -12.76
N GLU A 32 23.42 -61.84 -13.17
CA GLU A 32 22.15 -61.74 -13.90
C GLU A 32 21.07 -61.02 -13.08
N ILE A 33 20.97 -61.34 -11.79
CA ILE A 33 20.03 -60.70 -10.88
C ILE A 33 20.37 -59.22 -10.69
N SER A 34 21.66 -58.89 -10.55
CA SER A 34 22.10 -57.51 -10.49
C SER A 34 21.77 -56.73 -11.76
N GLN A 35 21.90 -57.35 -12.93
CA GLN A 35 21.55 -56.71 -14.20
C GLN A 35 20.04 -56.41 -14.26
N LEU A 36 19.20 -57.39 -13.89
CA LEU A 36 17.74 -57.21 -13.81
C LEU A 36 17.29 -56.13 -12.82
N ILE A 37 18.05 -55.94 -11.74
CA ILE A 37 17.78 -54.89 -10.74
C ILE A 37 18.22 -53.53 -11.29
N ASN A 38 19.41 -53.45 -11.87
CA ASN A 38 19.99 -52.19 -12.37
C ASN A 38 19.29 -51.65 -13.63
N GLU A 39 18.59 -52.50 -14.39
CA GLU A 39 17.77 -52.07 -15.53
C GLU A 39 16.47 -51.36 -15.10
N SER A 40 16.06 -51.46 -13.83
CA SER A 40 14.80 -50.90 -13.35
C SER A 40 15.01 -49.62 -12.54
N LEU A 41 14.35 -48.54 -12.97
CA LEU A 41 14.25 -47.26 -12.24
C LEU A 41 13.01 -47.17 -11.35
N GLU A 42 12.21 -48.23 -11.27
CA GLU A 42 10.99 -48.28 -10.45
C GLU A 42 11.28 -49.00 -9.14
N LEU A 43 11.20 -48.27 -8.03
CA LEU A 43 11.47 -48.80 -6.69
C LEU A 43 10.70 -50.10 -6.44
N ARG A 44 9.40 -50.13 -6.73
CA ARG A 44 8.56 -51.32 -6.52
C ARG A 44 9.05 -52.55 -7.31
N ARG A 45 9.58 -52.37 -8.52
CA ARG A 45 10.07 -53.47 -9.36
C ARG A 45 11.42 -53.99 -8.85
N VAL A 46 12.30 -53.08 -8.44
CA VAL A 46 13.55 -53.42 -7.75
C VAL A 46 13.28 -54.23 -6.49
N LEU A 47 12.43 -53.73 -5.59
CA LEU A 47 12.11 -54.40 -4.33
C LEU A 47 11.44 -55.77 -4.54
N ASN A 48 10.58 -55.90 -5.56
CA ASN A 48 9.96 -57.19 -5.91
C ASN A 48 11.01 -58.22 -6.30
N ASN A 49 11.96 -57.85 -7.17
CA ASN A 49 13.02 -58.74 -7.61
C ASN A 49 13.92 -59.14 -6.44
N VAL A 50 14.32 -58.17 -5.61
CA VAL A 50 15.19 -58.37 -4.45
C VAL A 50 14.56 -59.30 -3.41
N MET A 51 13.24 -59.26 -3.23
CA MET A 51 12.53 -60.14 -2.29
C MET A 51 12.19 -61.50 -2.90
N LEU A 52 11.57 -61.53 -4.08
CA LEU A 52 10.98 -62.76 -4.64
C LEU A 52 12.03 -63.74 -5.17
N ILE A 53 13.16 -63.26 -5.68
CA ILE A 53 14.22 -64.11 -6.22
C ILE A 53 14.84 -64.99 -5.12
N PRO A 54 15.29 -64.44 -3.97
CA PRO A 54 15.64 -65.23 -2.80
C PRO A 54 14.54 -66.17 -2.32
N MET A 55 13.29 -65.68 -2.22
CA MET A 55 12.18 -66.49 -1.71
C MET A 55 11.92 -67.72 -2.58
N GLY A 56 11.98 -67.56 -3.90
CA GLY A 56 11.82 -68.68 -4.84
C GLY A 56 12.99 -69.65 -4.77
N ARG A 57 14.24 -69.15 -4.75
CA ARG A 57 15.45 -69.97 -4.73
C ARG A 57 15.60 -70.78 -3.44
N MET A 58 15.27 -70.19 -2.30
CA MET A 58 15.45 -70.78 -0.97
C MET A 58 14.16 -71.37 -0.39
N MET A 59 13.08 -71.40 -1.17
CA MET A 59 11.76 -71.92 -0.77
C MET A 59 11.22 -71.27 0.51
N ILE A 60 11.22 -69.93 0.56
CA ILE A 60 10.76 -69.13 1.70
C ILE A 60 9.32 -68.66 1.44
N SER A 61 8.45 -68.79 2.42
CA SER A 61 7.02 -68.42 2.28
C SER A 61 6.68 -67.02 2.81
N ARG A 62 7.55 -66.43 3.62
CA ARG A 62 7.34 -65.13 4.27
C ARG A 62 8.54 -64.22 4.11
N GLY A 63 8.30 -62.94 3.81
CA GLY A 63 9.34 -61.94 3.76
C GLY A 63 8.77 -60.53 3.85
N GLY A 64 9.62 -59.57 4.21
CA GLY A 64 9.26 -58.16 4.32
C GLY A 64 10.46 -57.26 4.07
N ILE A 65 10.21 -56.10 3.48
CA ILE A 65 11.21 -55.06 3.27
C ILE A 65 10.74 -53.82 4.03
N ILE A 66 11.63 -53.29 4.85
CA ILE A 66 11.47 -52.02 5.54
C ILE A 66 12.48 -51.03 4.95
N LEU A 67 12.05 -49.84 4.56
CA LEU A 67 12.93 -48.76 4.09
C LEU A 67 12.72 -47.49 4.90
N LYS A 68 13.76 -46.67 4.98
CA LYS A 68 13.73 -45.33 5.58
C LYS A 68 13.08 -44.36 4.60
N GLN A 69 12.00 -43.70 5.02
CA GLN A 69 11.26 -42.67 4.29
C GLN A 69 10.83 -41.57 5.28
N ASP A 70 11.12 -40.30 4.96
CA ASP A 70 10.74 -39.14 5.78
C ASP A 70 11.23 -39.20 7.24
N GLY A 71 12.41 -39.80 7.48
CA GLY A 71 12.96 -39.98 8.83
C GLY A 71 12.34 -41.11 9.65
N GLN A 72 11.38 -41.85 9.09
CA GLN A 72 10.79 -43.06 9.69
C GLN A 72 11.09 -44.30 8.84
N TYR A 73 10.98 -45.48 9.42
CA TYR A 73 11.11 -46.75 8.70
C TYR A 73 9.72 -47.35 8.47
N LYS A 74 9.37 -47.60 7.21
CA LYS A 74 8.06 -48.09 6.80
C LYS A 74 8.19 -49.44 6.10
N VAL A 75 7.24 -50.33 6.34
CA VAL A 75 7.15 -51.60 5.60
C VAL A 75 6.68 -51.29 4.18
N VAL A 76 7.60 -51.28 3.23
CA VAL A 76 7.32 -50.93 1.82
C VAL A 76 6.89 -52.14 0.98
N MET A 77 7.21 -53.36 1.45
CA MET A 77 6.83 -54.59 0.80
C MET A 77 6.72 -55.74 1.81
N ALA A 78 5.74 -56.62 1.62
CA ALA A 78 5.56 -57.79 2.45
C ALA A 78 4.90 -58.94 1.69
N LYS A 79 5.29 -60.17 2.00
CA LYS A 79 4.72 -61.40 1.45
C LYS A 79 4.54 -62.43 2.56
N GLY A 80 3.36 -63.03 2.67
CA GLY A 80 3.06 -64.02 3.72
C GLY A 80 2.93 -63.45 5.14
N ILE A 81 2.84 -62.11 5.28
CA ILE A 81 2.63 -61.36 6.53
C ILE A 81 1.19 -60.80 6.54
N SER A 82 0.55 -60.70 7.71
CA SER A 82 -0.82 -60.18 7.86
C SER A 82 -0.93 -58.72 7.42
N LYS A 83 -2.10 -58.30 6.89
CA LYS A 83 -2.30 -56.91 6.43
C LYS A 83 -2.11 -55.87 7.54
N ALA A 84 -2.55 -56.16 8.76
CA ALA A 84 -2.42 -55.24 9.89
C ALA A 84 -0.95 -54.89 10.20
N LEU A 85 -0.05 -55.84 10.02
CA LEU A 85 1.38 -55.62 10.23
C LEU A 85 2.05 -54.86 9.07
N GLN A 86 1.45 -54.86 7.86
CA GLN A 86 2.01 -54.16 6.70
C GLN A 86 1.93 -52.63 6.82
N GLU A 87 1.05 -52.11 7.67
CA GLU A 87 0.89 -50.67 7.93
C GLU A 87 1.77 -50.17 9.09
N THR A 88 2.65 -51.03 9.63
CA THR A 88 3.52 -50.67 10.75
C THR A 88 4.56 -49.63 10.32
N VAL A 89 4.66 -48.56 11.13
CA VAL A 89 5.69 -47.52 11.00
C VAL A 89 6.58 -47.53 12.23
N PHE A 90 7.88 -47.46 12.02
CA PHE A 90 8.90 -47.45 13.05
C PHE A 90 9.61 -46.09 13.08
N ASP A 91 9.76 -45.50 14.26
CA ASP A 91 10.59 -44.30 14.41
C ASP A 91 12.08 -44.71 14.39
N GLN A 92 12.99 -43.75 14.20
CA GLN A 92 14.44 -44.04 14.20
C GLN A 92 14.93 -44.66 15.53
N LYS A 93 14.29 -44.34 16.66
CA LYS A 93 14.54 -44.97 17.98
C LYS A 93 14.10 -46.44 18.05
N ASP A 94 13.15 -46.85 17.22
CA ASP A 94 12.62 -48.22 17.17
C ASP A 94 13.54 -49.15 16.35
N ILE A 95 14.54 -48.59 15.66
CA ILE A 95 15.52 -49.28 14.83
C ILE A 95 16.90 -48.60 14.95
N PRO A 96 17.71 -48.96 15.97
CA PRO A 96 19.10 -48.50 16.09
C PRO A 96 19.93 -48.91 14.88
N GLU A 97 20.89 -48.07 14.47
CA GLU A 97 21.83 -48.39 13.38
C GLU A 97 22.69 -49.62 13.71
N ASP A 98 22.91 -49.89 15.00
CA ASP A 98 23.65 -51.06 15.50
C ASP A 98 22.81 -52.35 15.54
N CYS A 99 21.51 -52.26 15.27
CA CYS A 99 20.58 -53.41 15.37
C CYS A 99 20.82 -54.45 14.28
N PHE A 100 21.46 -54.05 13.17
CA PHE A 100 21.81 -54.91 12.03
C PHE A 100 23.20 -54.52 11.52
N THR A 101 24.25 -55.12 12.08
CA THR A 101 25.62 -54.86 11.60
C THR A 101 26.01 -55.83 10.48
N PRO A 102 26.86 -55.42 9.52
CA PRO A 102 27.36 -56.31 8.45
C PRO A 102 28.10 -57.55 8.95
N GLN A 103 28.49 -57.57 10.23
CA GLN A 103 29.35 -58.57 10.86
C GLN A 103 28.60 -59.48 11.86
N HIS A 104 27.33 -59.22 12.20
CA HIS A 104 26.54 -60.06 13.10
C HIS A 104 25.18 -60.43 12.51
N PHE A 105 25.13 -61.67 12.02
CA PHE A 105 23.94 -62.48 11.87
C PHE A 105 23.54 -62.98 13.26
N GLU A 106 22.43 -62.54 13.81
CA GLU A 106 21.85 -63.19 14.98
C GLU A 106 20.39 -63.50 14.70
N LYS A 107 19.92 -64.64 15.22
CA LYS A 107 18.50 -64.94 15.33
C LYS A 107 17.81 -63.68 15.86
N MET A 108 16.95 -63.06 15.05
CA MET A 108 16.29 -61.82 15.45
C MET A 108 15.66 -62.00 16.82
N GLY A 109 16.07 -61.24 17.84
CA GLY A 109 15.45 -61.35 19.17
C GLY A 109 16.25 -60.89 20.39
N GLU A 110 17.59 -60.83 20.36
CA GLU A 110 18.39 -60.53 21.57
C GLU A 110 18.79 -59.05 21.72
N ARG A 111 18.99 -58.31 20.61
CA ARG A 111 19.37 -56.87 20.61
C ARG A 111 18.35 -55.92 19.95
N CYS A 112 17.20 -56.43 19.50
CA CYS A 112 16.17 -55.63 18.84
C CYS A 112 15.31 -54.84 19.85
N PRO A 113 14.93 -53.58 19.54
CA PRO A 113 13.96 -52.84 20.34
C PRO A 113 12.60 -53.56 20.42
N PRO A 114 11.80 -53.31 21.48
CA PRO A 114 10.57 -54.07 21.76
C PRO A 114 9.57 -54.11 20.60
N LYS A 115 9.41 -52.99 19.89
CA LYS A 115 8.45 -52.85 18.79
C LYS A 115 8.85 -53.65 17.55
N LEU A 116 10.15 -53.64 17.22
CA LEU A 116 10.69 -54.44 16.12
C LEU A 116 10.65 -55.93 16.46
N LYS A 117 10.99 -56.30 17.70
CA LYS A 117 10.91 -57.69 18.18
C LYS A 117 9.49 -58.25 18.10
N ALA A 118 8.49 -57.49 18.56
CA ALA A 118 7.09 -57.88 18.46
C ALA A 118 6.66 -58.10 16.99
N PHE A 119 7.04 -57.19 16.09
CA PHE A 119 6.75 -57.31 14.66
C PHE A 119 7.35 -58.59 14.05
N VAL A 120 8.60 -58.90 14.38
CA VAL A 120 9.33 -60.08 13.89
C VAL A 120 8.70 -61.37 14.39
N GLU A 121 8.39 -61.46 15.68
CA GLU A 121 7.76 -62.63 16.31
C GLU A 121 6.36 -62.89 15.73
N GLU A 122 5.54 -61.85 15.60
CA GLU A 122 4.18 -61.95 15.07
C GLU A 122 4.17 -62.28 13.56
N SER A 123 5.16 -61.76 12.81
CA SER A 123 5.36 -62.05 11.39
C SER A 123 6.00 -63.42 11.13
N ARG A 124 6.61 -64.04 12.15
CA ARG A 124 7.46 -65.25 12.05
C ARG A 124 8.62 -65.08 11.07
N LEU A 125 9.34 -63.98 11.22
CA LEU A 125 10.57 -63.70 10.50
C LEU A 125 11.77 -64.20 11.34
N GLU A 126 12.79 -64.74 10.68
CA GLU A 126 13.94 -65.37 11.33
C GLU A 126 15.27 -64.74 10.89
N LEU A 127 15.31 -64.19 9.68
CA LEU A 127 16.51 -63.64 9.06
C LEU A 127 16.29 -62.19 8.61
N GLY A 128 17.28 -61.31 8.81
CA GLY A 128 17.28 -59.93 8.35
C GLY A 128 18.62 -59.54 7.73
N VAL A 129 18.57 -58.76 6.66
CA VAL A 129 19.72 -58.32 5.87
C VAL A 129 19.59 -56.82 5.61
N PRO A 130 20.56 -55.99 6.00
CA PRO A 130 20.49 -54.55 5.82
C PRO A 130 20.79 -54.14 4.37
N PHE A 131 20.11 -53.10 3.90
CA PHE A 131 20.50 -52.33 2.72
C PHE A 131 21.40 -51.18 3.18
N VAL A 132 22.69 -51.26 2.89
CA VAL A 132 23.66 -50.23 3.26
C VAL A 132 24.28 -49.63 1.99
N ASN A 133 24.21 -48.31 1.85
CA ASN A 133 24.88 -47.57 0.79
C ASN A 133 25.70 -46.44 1.42
N ASN A 134 26.98 -46.28 1.05
CA ASN A 134 27.86 -45.23 1.60
C ASN A 134 27.86 -45.11 3.14
N ASN A 135 27.86 -46.26 3.83
CA ASN A 135 27.81 -46.33 5.30
C ASN A 135 26.51 -45.78 5.94
N GLN A 136 25.47 -45.57 5.13
CA GLN A 136 24.12 -45.25 5.58
C GLN A 136 23.18 -46.44 5.41
N LEU A 137 22.38 -46.68 6.44
CA LEU A 137 21.36 -47.71 6.44
C LEU A 137 20.08 -47.21 5.77
N LEU A 138 19.76 -47.77 4.61
CA LEU A 138 18.55 -47.45 3.85
C LEU A 138 17.33 -48.23 4.37
N GLY A 139 17.56 -49.38 5.01
CA GLY A 139 16.51 -50.28 5.48
C GLY A 139 16.99 -51.72 5.57
N PHE A 140 16.05 -52.67 5.61
CA PHE A 140 16.36 -54.09 5.74
C PHE A 140 15.36 -54.95 4.98
N MET A 141 15.84 -56.09 4.51
CA MET A 141 15.05 -57.18 3.98
C MET A 141 15.04 -58.33 4.98
N MET A 142 13.86 -58.87 5.24
CA MET A 142 13.64 -59.91 6.24
C MET A 142 12.94 -61.12 5.63
N PHE A 143 13.28 -62.30 6.11
CA PHE A 143 12.76 -63.58 5.65
C PHE A 143 12.34 -64.47 6.82
N GLY A 144 11.29 -65.26 6.63
CA GLY A 144 10.90 -66.33 7.56
C GLY A 144 11.62 -67.65 7.28
N ALA A 145 11.25 -68.68 8.04
CA ALA A 145 11.77 -70.04 7.87
C ALA A 145 11.62 -70.57 6.44
N LYS A 146 12.59 -71.38 6.01
CA LYS A 146 12.49 -72.17 4.77
C LYS A 146 11.43 -73.26 4.90
N LEU A 147 10.73 -73.56 3.81
CA LEU A 147 9.78 -74.67 3.74
C LEU A 147 10.43 -76.04 3.96
N THR A 148 11.73 -76.16 3.68
CA THR A 148 12.55 -77.36 3.94
C THR A 148 12.86 -77.58 5.42
N LYS A 149 12.59 -76.58 6.29
CA LYS A 149 12.88 -76.56 7.73
C LYS A 149 14.36 -76.68 8.14
N ASN A 150 15.28 -76.55 7.18
CA ASN A 150 16.70 -76.44 7.48
C ASN A 150 17.06 -74.97 7.78
N GLU A 151 18.10 -74.76 8.60
CA GLU A 151 18.66 -73.43 8.83
C GLU A 151 19.26 -72.83 7.54
N PHE A 152 19.47 -71.52 7.53
CA PHE A 152 20.19 -70.85 6.44
C PHE A 152 21.68 -71.21 6.50
N SER A 153 22.24 -71.66 5.39
CA SER A 153 23.68 -71.92 5.26
C SER A 153 24.46 -70.63 5.08
N ASP A 154 25.75 -70.64 5.43
CA ASP A 154 26.63 -69.47 5.28
C ASP A 154 26.68 -68.96 3.83
N ASP A 155 26.65 -69.87 2.85
CA ASP A 155 26.62 -69.52 1.42
C ASP A 155 25.35 -68.74 1.03
N GLU A 156 24.19 -69.15 1.56
CA GLU A 156 22.92 -68.46 1.30
C GLU A 156 22.88 -67.09 1.97
N VAL A 157 23.42 -66.96 3.19
CA VAL A 157 23.51 -65.68 3.88
C VAL A 157 24.45 -64.73 3.13
N ASN A 158 25.61 -65.22 2.68
CA ASN A 158 26.55 -64.46 1.85
C ASN A 158 25.93 -63.99 0.53
N PHE A 159 25.10 -64.85 -0.09
CA PHE A 159 24.32 -64.47 -1.27
C PHE A 159 23.34 -63.34 -0.98
N LEU A 160 22.57 -63.41 0.11
CA LEU A 160 21.60 -62.36 0.46
C LEU A 160 22.28 -61.03 0.79
N ASN A 161 23.41 -61.07 1.50
CA ASN A 161 24.23 -59.89 1.78
C ASN A 161 24.77 -59.25 0.49
N SER A 162 25.28 -60.07 -0.43
CA SER A 162 25.77 -59.59 -1.72
C SER A 162 24.64 -58.95 -2.52
N LEU A 163 23.47 -59.60 -2.57
CA LEU A 163 22.29 -59.07 -3.24
C LEU A 163 21.82 -57.76 -2.62
N ALA A 164 21.76 -57.66 -1.30
CA ALA A 164 21.34 -56.45 -0.60
C ALA A 164 22.29 -55.28 -0.85
N ASN A 165 23.61 -55.51 -0.75
CA ASN A 165 24.62 -54.49 -1.05
C ASN A 165 24.55 -54.01 -2.50
N MET A 166 24.40 -54.92 -3.46
CA MET A 166 24.27 -54.56 -4.88
C MET A 166 22.97 -53.80 -5.17
N SER A 167 21.90 -54.13 -4.44
CA SER A 167 20.59 -53.49 -4.63
C SER A 167 20.48 -52.15 -3.90
N ALA A 168 21.30 -51.91 -2.87
CA ALA A 168 21.23 -50.72 -2.02
C ALA A 168 21.39 -49.43 -2.84
N THR A 169 22.38 -49.37 -3.74
CA THR A 169 22.58 -48.20 -4.62
C THR A 169 21.39 -47.96 -5.54
N THR A 170 20.79 -49.01 -6.10
CA THR A 170 19.64 -48.90 -7.01
C THR A 170 18.36 -48.49 -6.27
N ILE A 171 18.17 -48.99 -5.04
CA ILE A 171 17.08 -48.58 -4.15
C ILE A 171 17.22 -47.09 -3.78
N ASP A 172 18.42 -46.65 -3.41
CA ASP A 172 18.71 -45.24 -3.08
C ASP A 172 18.42 -44.32 -4.28
N ASN A 173 18.94 -44.66 -5.46
CA ASN A 173 18.68 -43.90 -6.68
C ASN A 173 17.17 -43.84 -7.01
N ALA A 174 16.44 -44.95 -6.84
CA ALA A 174 15.01 -44.98 -7.10
C ALA A 174 14.22 -44.11 -6.10
N LEU A 175 14.59 -44.14 -4.81
CA LEU A 175 14.00 -43.28 -3.77
C LEU A 175 14.23 -41.79 -4.09
N GLN A 176 15.47 -41.41 -4.43
CA GLN A 176 15.81 -40.03 -4.79
C GLN A 176 15.05 -39.55 -6.04
N LEU A 177 14.91 -40.40 -7.06
CA LEU A 177 14.14 -40.08 -8.27
C LEU A 177 12.65 -39.87 -7.98
N GLU A 178 12.05 -40.65 -7.08
CA GLU A 178 10.65 -40.45 -6.66
C GLU A 178 10.48 -39.12 -5.92
N GLU A 179 11.40 -38.78 -5.02
CA GLU A 179 11.40 -37.50 -4.28
C GLU A 179 11.52 -36.30 -5.23
N ILE A 180 12.47 -36.33 -6.17
CA ILE A 180 12.63 -35.26 -7.18
C ILE A 180 11.36 -35.08 -8.01
N LYS A 181 10.70 -36.16 -8.43
CA LYS A 181 9.45 -36.09 -9.19
C LYS A 181 8.32 -35.45 -8.38
N GLN A 182 8.23 -35.76 -7.09
CA GLN A 182 7.23 -35.13 -6.21
C GLN A 182 7.50 -33.64 -6.02
N ILE A 183 8.75 -33.26 -5.77
CA ILE A 183 9.16 -31.86 -5.61
C ILE A 183 8.90 -31.06 -6.88
N ASN A 184 9.28 -31.56 -8.05
CA ASN A 184 9.03 -30.87 -9.32
C ASN A 184 7.54 -30.64 -9.58
N ARG A 185 6.70 -31.63 -9.28
CA ARG A 185 5.26 -31.47 -9.43
C ARG A 185 4.70 -30.39 -8.50
N GLN A 186 5.14 -30.36 -7.24
CA GLN A 186 4.75 -29.30 -6.30
C GLN A 186 5.25 -27.92 -6.76
N LEU A 187 6.45 -27.84 -7.32
CA LEU A 187 7.02 -26.62 -7.87
C LEU A 187 6.20 -26.11 -9.07
N ASP A 188 5.83 -26.99 -10.00
CA ASP A 188 5.01 -26.64 -11.17
C ASP A 188 3.65 -26.08 -10.75
N GLU A 189 3.00 -26.70 -9.75
CA GLU A 189 1.75 -26.21 -9.16
C GLU A 189 1.93 -24.79 -8.57
N LYS A 190 3.02 -24.56 -7.82
CA LYS A 190 3.34 -23.24 -7.25
C LYS A 190 3.69 -22.18 -8.30
N VAL A 191 4.40 -22.55 -9.36
CA VAL A 191 4.74 -21.64 -10.47
C VAL A 191 3.47 -21.19 -11.20
N GLN A 192 2.52 -22.10 -11.43
CA GLN A 192 1.27 -21.78 -12.10
C GLN A 192 0.37 -20.87 -11.24
N GLU A 193 0.34 -21.10 -9.93
CA GLU A 193 -0.35 -20.24 -8.96
C GLU A 193 0.20 -18.80 -8.99
N LEU A 194 1.54 -18.65 -8.94
CA LEU A 194 2.20 -17.35 -9.00
C LEU A 194 1.98 -16.61 -10.33
N ARG A 195 2.04 -17.30 -11.48
CA ARG A 195 1.76 -16.70 -12.79
C ARG A 195 0.34 -16.14 -12.85
N THR A 196 -0.61 -16.89 -12.32
CA THR A 196 -2.01 -16.50 -12.28
C THR A 196 -2.22 -15.26 -11.42
N LEU A 197 -1.64 -15.24 -10.21
CA LEU A 197 -1.63 -14.05 -9.36
C LEU A 197 -1.03 -12.85 -10.10
N PHE A 198 0.11 -13.04 -10.76
CA PHE A 198 0.81 -11.96 -11.45
C PHE A 198 0.00 -11.37 -12.61
N ASP A 199 -0.64 -12.21 -13.42
CA ASP A 199 -1.44 -11.73 -14.56
C ASP A 199 -2.70 -10.98 -14.10
N ILE A 200 -3.37 -11.45 -13.03
CA ILE A 200 -4.51 -10.73 -12.46
C ILE A 200 -4.06 -9.42 -11.81
N ALA A 201 -2.97 -9.45 -11.02
CA ALA A 201 -2.40 -8.26 -10.40
C ALA A 201 -2.04 -7.20 -11.44
N ARG A 202 -1.41 -7.61 -12.55
CA ARG A 202 -1.09 -6.73 -13.68
C ARG A 202 -2.36 -6.14 -14.29
N GLY A 203 -3.42 -6.94 -14.46
CA GLY A 203 -4.71 -6.47 -14.96
C GLY A 203 -5.38 -5.44 -14.04
N LEU A 204 -5.31 -5.65 -12.73
CA LEU A 204 -5.87 -4.73 -11.72
C LEU A 204 -5.10 -3.40 -11.69
N SER A 205 -3.76 -3.44 -11.76
CA SER A 205 -2.94 -2.23 -11.70
C SER A 205 -2.87 -1.43 -13.00
N ALA A 206 -3.31 -2.01 -14.12
CA ALA A 206 -3.32 -1.34 -15.43
C ALA A 206 -4.52 -0.40 -15.62
N THR A 207 -5.46 -0.34 -14.67
CA THR A 207 -6.68 0.47 -14.77
C THR A 207 -6.81 1.38 -13.56
N LEU A 208 -7.29 2.60 -13.79
CA LEU A 208 -7.62 3.58 -12.75
C LEU A 208 -9.15 3.75 -12.59
N ASP A 209 -9.95 2.89 -13.23
CA ASP A 209 -11.40 2.84 -13.06
C ASP A 209 -11.76 1.86 -11.93
N ALA A 210 -12.31 2.40 -10.84
CA ALA A 210 -12.73 1.63 -9.67
C ALA A 210 -13.74 0.51 -10.02
N GLN A 211 -14.75 0.77 -10.84
CA GLN A 211 -15.73 -0.25 -11.24
C GLN A 211 -15.09 -1.36 -12.07
N LYS A 212 -14.12 -1.02 -12.92
CA LYS A 212 -13.38 -2.00 -13.70
C LYS A 212 -12.48 -2.87 -12.81
N ILE A 213 -11.80 -2.27 -11.83
CA ILE A 213 -10.98 -3.00 -10.84
C ILE A 213 -11.85 -4.00 -10.07
N LEU A 214 -13.01 -3.57 -9.56
CA LEU A 214 -13.92 -4.44 -8.82
C LEU A 214 -14.43 -5.61 -9.67
N ARG A 215 -14.81 -5.36 -10.92
CA ARG A 215 -15.25 -6.42 -11.84
C ARG A 215 -14.13 -7.41 -12.14
N LEU A 216 -12.91 -6.95 -12.37
CA LEU A 216 -11.75 -7.82 -12.60
C LEU A 216 -11.46 -8.69 -11.37
N LEU A 217 -11.50 -8.11 -10.16
CA LEU A 217 -11.36 -8.86 -8.91
C LEU A 217 -12.40 -9.97 -8.82
N ILE A 218 -13.68 -9.64 -9.03
CA ILE A 218 -14.78 -10.61 -8.94
C ILE A 218 -14.60 -11.72 -9.98
N TYR A 219 -14.32 -11.40 -11.24
CA TYR A 219 -14.12 -12.41 -12.28
C TYR A 219 -12.92 -13.30 -12.02
N ALA A 220 -11.83 -12.74 -11.49
CA ALA A 220 -10.68 -13.51 -11.08
C ALA A 220 -11.02 -14.49 -9.95
N VAL A 221 -11.67 -14.01 -8.88
CA VAL A 221 -12.08 -14.85 -7.75
C VAL A 221 -13.06 -15.93 -8.19
N MET A 222 -14.05 -15.58 -9.02
CA MET A 222 -15.02 -16.54 -9.57
C MET A 222 -14.36 -17.63 -10.41
N GLY A 223 -13.44 -17.25 -11.31
CA GLY A 223 -12.76 -18.18 -12.20
C GLY A 223 -11.80 -19.11 -11.48
N GLN A 224 -11.02 -18.58 -10.52
CA GLN A 224 -9.99 -19.35 -9.80
C GLN A 224 -10.58 -20.24 -8.70
N MET A 225 -11.56 -19.74 -7.95
CA MET A 225 -12.19 -20.51 -6.87
C MET A 225 -13.35 -21.38 -7.34
N LEU A 226 -13.80 -21.20 -8.60
CA LEU A 226 -14.98 -21.85 -9.17
C LEU A 226 -16.19 -21.68 -8.25
N ILE A 227 -16.59 -20.43 -8.00
CA ILE A 227 -17.69 -20.08 -7.09
C ILE A 227 -18.84 -19.41 -7.84
N THR A 228 -20.05 -19.53 -7.29
CA THR A 228 -21.27 -18.93 -7.87
C THR A 228 -21.91 -17.87 -6.99
N LYS A 229 -21.55 -17.83 -5.69
CA LYS A 229 -22.06 -16.86 -4.72
C LYS A 229 -20.95 -15.95 -4.20
N TYR A 230 -21.13 -14.65 -4.34
CA TYR A 230 -20.22 -13.63 -3.80
C TYR A 230 -20.98 -12.34 -3.44
N ALA A 231 -20.46 -11.57 -2.50
CA ALA A 231 -20.91 -10.21 -2.21
C ALA A 231 -19.71 -9.32 -1.94
N LEU A 232 -19.67 -8.17 -2.61
CA LEU A 232 -18.67 -7.14 -2.43
C LEU A 232 -19.32 -5.96 -1.72
N LEU A 233 -18.84 -5.68 -0.51
CA LEU A 233 -19.30 -4.60 0.36
C LEU A 233 -18.15 -3.60 0.49
N LEU A 234 -18.38 -2.32 0.23
CA LEU A 234 -17.41 -1.25 0.48
C LEU A 234 -17.92 -0.35 1.60
N LYS A 235 -17.02 0.06 2.48
CA LYS A 235 -17.27 1.04 3.53
C LYS A 235 -17.29 2.43 2.89
N ARG A 236 -18.38 3.18 3.11
CA ARG A 236 -18.49 4.61 2.83
C ARG A 236 -18.84 5.29 4.15
N ASP A 237 -17.98 6.21 4.58
CA ASP A 237 -18.03 6.82 5.92
C ASP A 237 -18.09 5.74 7.00
N ASP A 238 -19.20 5.61 7.74
CA ASP A 238 -19.41 4.56 8.75
C ASP A 238 -20.51 3.56 8.41
N HIS A 239 -20.80 3.40 7.11
CA HIS A 239 -21.77 2.43 6.62
C HIS A 239 -21.16 1.52 5.55
N LEU A 240 -21.56 0.25 5.55
CA LEU A 240 -21.24 -0.66 4.46
C LEU A 240 -22.29 -0.52 3.36
N VAL A 241 -21.82 -0.36 2.14
CA VAL A 241 -22.64 -0.28 0.93
C VAL A 241 -22.30 -1.45 0.04
N ARG A 242 -23.31 -2.22 -0.35
CA ARG A 242 -23.17 -3.28 -1.33
C ARG A 242 -22.88 -2.69 -2.71
N GLN A 243 -21.71 -2.97 -3.24
CA GLN A 243 -21.36 -2.61 -4.62
C GLN A 243 -21.90 -3.65 -5.60
N GLU A 244 -21.71 -4.93 -5.27
CA GLU A 244 -22.15 -6.03 -6.14
C GLU A 244 -22.47 -7.26 -5.29
N SER A 245 -23.46 -8.04 -5.68
CA SER A 245 -23.69 -9.36 -5.09
C SER A 245 -24.36 -10.31 -6.07
N ARG A 246 -24.03 -11.59 -5.98
CA ARG A 246 -24.67 -12.67 -6.72
C ARG A 246 -24.95 -13.86 -5.80
N GLY A 247 -26.17 -14.40 -5.90
CA GLY A 247 -26.58 -15.60 -5.17
C GLY A 247 -26.92 -15.42 -3.69
N PHE A 248 -26.72 -14.22 -3.12
CA PHE A 248 -27.21 -13.80 -1.81
C PHE A 248 -28.47 -12.93 -1.95
N LYS A 249 -29.41 -13.06 -1.00
CA LYS A 249 -30.64 -12.23 -0.95
C LYS A 249 -30.31 -10.85 -0.36
N SER A 250 -30.81 -9.77 -0.98
CA SER A 250 -30.49 -8.37 -0.61
C SER A 250 -30.78 -8.05 0.86
N ASP A 251 -32.00 -8.33 1.30
CA ASP A 251 -32.53 -7.87 2.61
C ASP A 251 -31.80 -8.52 3.79
N LEU A 252 -31.18 -9.68 3.53
CA LEU A 252 -30.44 -10.43 4.54
C LEU A 252 -28.96 -10.01 4.65
N LEU A 253 -28.40 -9.37 3.61
CA LEU A 253 -27.04 -8.84 3.65
C LEU A 253 -26.98 -7.56 4.49
N GLU A 254 -28.01 -6.72 4.44
CA GLU A 254 -28.06 -5.46 5.22
C GLU A 254 -28.02 -5.73 6.73
N GLY A 255 -28.60 -6.84 7.18
CA GLY A 255 -28.50 -7.29 8.58
C GLY A 255 -27.09 -7.66 9.04
N LEU A 256 -26.13 -7.86 8.13
CA LEU A 256 -24.73 -8.15 8.46
C LEU A 256 -23.90 -6.87 8.70
N TYR A 257 -24.33 -5.71 8.19
CA TYR A 257 -23.47 -4.53 8.14
C TYR A 257 -23.02 -4.04 9.53
N PRO A 258 -23.89 -3.96 10.56
CA PRO A 258 -23.48 -3.52 11.89
C PRO A 258 -22.46 -4.47 12.52
N GLU A 259 -22.66 -5.78 12.37
CA GLU A 259 -21.78 -6.81 12.93
C GLU A 259 -20.44 -6.84 12.20
N LEU A 260 -20.40 -6.62 10.88
CA LEU A 260 -19.18 -6.54 10.09
C LEU A 260 -18.36 -5.27 10.39
N LEU A 261 -19.01 -4.15 10.67
CA LEU A 261 -18.34 -2.91 11.08
C LEU A 261 -17.78 -3.00 12.50
N ALA A 262 -18.47 -3.69 13.42
CA ALA A 262 -18.01 -3.92 14.79
C ALA A 262 -17.01 -5.08 14.90
N PHE A 263 -16.82 -5.85 13.84
CA PHE A 263 -15.94 -7.00 13.84
C PHE A 263 -14.48 -6.57 13.86
N LYS A 264 -13.70 -7.07 14.84
CA LYS A 264 -12.24 -6.96 14.81
C LYS A 264 -11.71 -7.88 13.70
N GLN A 265 -11.59 -7.29 12.53
CA GLN A 265 -11.15 -7.91 11.29
C GLN A 265 -9.78 -8.61 11.42
N PRO A 266 -9.63 -9.82 10.85
CA PRO A 266 -8.32 -10.43 10.64
C PRO A 266 -7.54 -9.71 9.53
N GLU A 267 -6.23 -9.93 9.44
CA GLU A 267 -5.41 -9.40 8.32
C GLU A 267 -5.65 -10.16 7.01
N SER A 268 -6.12 -11.41 7.10
CA SER A 268 -6.31 -12.31 5.97
C SER A 268 -7.71 -12.92 5.91
N ALA A 269 -7.96 -13.67 4.84
CA ALA A 269 -9.21 -14.38 4.61
C ALA A 269 -9.44 -15.41 5.72
N ILE A 270 -10.64 -15.40 6.29
CA ILE A 270 -11.02 -16.27 7.40
C ILE A 270 -12.19 -17.16 6.98
N ALA A 271 -12.09 -18.45 7.33
CA ALA A 271 -13.22 -19.36 7.20
C ALA A 271 -14.30 -19.00 8.24
N VAL A 272 -15.58 -19.00 7.85
CA VAL A 272 -16.67 -18.62 8.76
C VAL A 272 -16.72 -19.51 10.01
N SER A 273 -16.30 -20.77 9.90
CA SER A 273 -16.19 -21.70 11.04
C SER A 273 -15.23 -21.24 12.13
N GLN A 274 -14.20 -20.44 11.78
CA GLN A 274 -13.13 -19.96 12.66
C GLN A 274 -13.44 -18.60 13.31
N ILE A 275 -14.53 -17.93 12.92
CA ILE A 275 -14.93 -16.64 13.49
C ILE A 275 -15.38 -16.82 14.95
N LYS A 276 -14.76 -16.07 15.88
CA LYS A 276 -15.06 -16.14 17.32
C LYS A 276 -16.38 -15.48 17.71
N ASN A 277 -16.82 -14.46 16.96
CA ASN A 277 -18.11 -13.82 17.21
C ASN A 277 -19.25 -14.75 16.72
N GLU A 278 -19.91 -15.41 17.67
CA GLU A 278 -20.98 -16.38 17.39
C GLU A 278 -22.19 -15.75 16.68
N ARG A 279 -22.52 -14.49 16.98
CA ARG A 279 -23.64 -13.79 16.31
C ARG A 279 -23.33 -13.57 14.84
N LEU A 280 -22.15 -13.02 14.54
CA LEU A 280 -21.70 -12.80 13.16
C LEU A 280 -21.60 -14.14 12.40
N LYS A 281 -21.02 -15.17 13.04
CA LYS A 281 -20.90 -16.52 12.47
C LYS A 281 -22.25 -17.12 12.10
N GLN A 282 -23.25 -17.06 12.98
CA GLN A 282 -24.60 -17.56 12.69
C GLN A 282 -25.26 -16.82 11.53
N LEU A 283 -25.11 -15.49 11.47
CA LEU A 283 -25.66 -14.69 10.37
C LEU A 283 -24.99 -15.03 9.03
N LEU A 284 -23.66 -15.16 9.01
CA LEU A 284 -22.90 -15.56 7.82
C LEU A 284 -23.26 -16.97 7.35
N GLN A 285 -23.39 -17.94 8.27
CA GLN A 285 -23.82 -19.30 7.96
C GLN A 285 -25.25 -19.36 7.41
N LYS A 286 -26.16 -18.55 7.96
CA LYS A 286 -27.54 -18.42 7.45
C LYS A 286 -27.58 -17.90 6.01
N GLN A 287 -26.58 -17.10 5.62
CA GLN A 287 -26.41 -16.63 4.25
C GLN A 287 -25.64 -17.60 3.35
N GLU A 288 -25.17 -18.74 3.87
CA GLU A 288 -24.28 -19.68 3.15
C GLU A 288 -22.95 -19.05 2.71
N VAL A 289 -22.44 -18.10 3.51
CA VAL A 289 -21.07 -17.60 3.37
C VAL A 289 -20.12 -18.62 3.98
N GLU A 290 -19.09 -18.99 3.23
CA GLU A 290 -18.07 -19.97 3.64
C GLU A 290 -16.78 -19.27 4.05
N THR A 291 -16.41 -18.19 3.36
CA THR A 291 -15.18 -17.43 3.60
C THR A 291 -15.44 -15.93 3.55
N LEU A 292 -14.85 -15.21 4.50
CA LEU A 292 -14.89 -13.76 4.63
C LEU A 292 -13.50 -13.21 4.36
N ILE A 293 -13.38 -12.25 3.44
CA ILE A 293 -12.11 -11.60 3.12
C ILE A 293 -12.22 -10.11 3.43
N PRO A 294 -11.48 -9.58 4.41
CA PRO A 294 -11.46 -8.15 4.64
C PRO A 294 -10.63 -7.45 3.56
N MET A 295 -11.15 -6.31 3.09
CA MET A 295 -10.48 -5.44 2.13
C MET A 295 -9.84 -4.29 2.91
N GLN A 296 -8.52 -4.32 3.08
CA GLN A 296 -7.80 -3.35 3.91
C GLN A 296 -6.61 -2.73 3.18
N HIS A 297 -6.35 -1.46 3.45
CA HIS A 297 -5.15 -0.74 3.04
C HIS A 297 -4.58 -0.02 4.25
N GLN A 298 -3.31 -0.25 4.60
CA GLN A 298 -2.64 0.37 5.74
C GLN A 298 -3.49 0.34 7.03
N GLU A 299 -3.96 -0.86 7.42
CA GLU A 299 -4.83 -1.10 8.59
C GLU A 299 -6.24 -0.48 8.54
N LYS A 300 -6.56 0.32 7.52
CA LYS A 300 -7.90 0.89 7.30
C LYS A 300 -8.78 -0.09 6.53
N LEU A 301 -9.97 -0.38 7.08
CA LEU A 301 -10.99 -1.16 6.41
C LEU A 301 -11.62 -0.37 5.27
N ILE A 302 -11.47 -0.88 4.04
CA ILE A 302 -12.16 -0.39 2.85
C ILE A 302 -13.46 -1.17 2.62
N GLY A 303 -13.55 -2.42 3.07
CA GLY A 303 -14.75 -3.24 2.83
C GLY A 303 -14.56 -4.73 3.10
N TYR A 304 -15.50 -5.53 2.61
CA TYR A 304 -15.46 -6.99 2.73
C TYR A 304 -15.87 -7.66 1.41
N LEU A 305 -15.18 -8.75 1.08
CA LEU A 305 -15.58 -9.69 0.05
C LEU A 305 -16.06 -10.99 0.71
N LEU A 306 -17.33 -11.33 0.52
CA LEU A 306 -17.97 -12.53 1.05
C LEU A 306 -18.04 -13.58 -0.05
N LEU A 307 -17.57 -14.80 0.22
CA LEU A 307 -17.61 -15.91 -0.74
C LEU A 307 -18.44 -17.07 -0.19
N GLY A 308 -19.28 -17.65 -1.06
CA GLY A 308 -19.98 -18.90 -0.76
C GLY A 308 -19.13 -20.14 -1.05
N LYS A 309 -19.76 -21.32 -1.09
CA LYS A 309 -19.09 -22.60 -1.36
C LYS A 309 -18.53 -22.71 -2.78
N LYS A 310 -17.43 -23.44 -2.93
CA LYS A 310 -16.90 -23.85 -4.24
C LYS A 310 -17.87 -24.80 -4.93
N ILE A 311 -17.94 -24.75 -6.26
CA ILE A 311 -18.77 -25.66 -7.08
C ILE A 311 -18.37 -27.12 -6.87
N SER A 312 -17.08 -27.39 -6.61
CA SER A 312 -16.57 -28.74 -6.32
C SER A 312 -17.08 -29.33 -4.99
N GLY A 313 -17.68 -28.51 -4.11
CA GLY A 313 -18.08 -28.89 -2.77
C GLY A 313 -16.94 -28.98 -1.76
N GLN A 314 -15.68 -28.76 -2.18
CA GLN A 314 -14.52 -28.70 -1.28
C GLN A 314 -14.49 -27.41 -0.48
N THR A 315 -13.93 -27.48 0.73
CA THR A 315 -13.66 -26.29 1.57
C THR A 315 -12.47 -25.50 1.05
N TYR A 316 -12.39 -24.23 1.43
CA TYR A 316 -11.22 -23.40 1.15
C TYR A 316 -10.03 -23.85 2.01
N THR A 317 -8.93 -24.17 1.35
CA THR A 317 -7.65 -24.49 1.99
C THR A 317 -6.99 -23.22 2.56
N GLU A 318 -5.91 -23.36 3.34
CA GLU A 318 -5.12 -22.21 3.78
C GLU A 318 -4.51 -21.49 2.57
N THR A 319 -3.98 -22.25 1.60
CA THR A 319 -3.40 -21.72 0.37
C THR A 319 -4.43 -20.93 -0.47
N ASP A 320 -5.68 -21.38 -0.55
CA ASP A 320 -6.74 -20.60 -1.22
C ASP A 320 -6.97 -19.25 -0.53
N ARG A 321 -6.96 -19.25 0.81
CA ARG A 321 -7.22 -18.04 1.62
C ARG A 321 -6.06 -17.06 1.51
N GLU A 322 -4.82 -17.53 1.51
CA GLU A 322 -3.63 -16.71 1.22
C GLU A 322 -3.71 -16.07 -0.17
N PHE A 323 -3.97 -16.86 -1.21
CA PHE A 323 -4.15 -16.38 -2.59
C PHE A 323 -5.23 -15.28 -2.66
N LEU A 324 -6.39 -15.53 -2.06
CA LEU A 324 -7.53 -14.61 -2.06
C LEU A 324 -7.19 -13.31 -1.34
N SER A 325 -6.51 -13.38 -0.19
CA SER A 325 -6.04 -12.21 0.54
C SER A 325 -5.07 -11.37 -0.27
N THR A 326 -4.09 -12.00 -0.93
CA THR A 326 -3.14 -11.30 -1.80
C THR A 326 -3.87 -10.61 -2.95
N LEU A 327 -4.78 -11.31 -3.61
CA LEU A 327 -5.54 -10.77 -4.73
C LEU A 327 -6.43 -9.59 -4.33
N VAL A 328 -7.13 -9.71 -3.20
CA VAL A 328 -7.97 -8.64 -2.65
C VAL A 328 -7.12 -7.45 -2.21
N SER A 329 -5.98 -7.67 -1.57
CA SER A 329 -5.04 -6.59 -1.19
C SER A 329 -4.55 -5.83 -2.42
N GLN A 330 -4.22 -6.52 -3.52
CA GLN A 330 -3.82 -5.87 -4.76
C GLN A 330 -4.93 -5.04 -5.39
N ALA A 331 -6.16 -5.56 -5.39
CA ALA A 331 -7.33 -4.83 -5.88
C ALA A 331 -7.59 -3.59 -5.02
N VAL A 332 -7.49 -3.71 -3.70
CA VAL A 332 -7.62 -2.61 -2.75
C VAL A 332 -6.59 -1.50 -3.02
N THR A 333 -5.32 -1.85 -3.18
CA THR A 333 -4.27 -0.88 -3.54
C THR A 333 -4.59 -0.18 -4.86
N SER A 334 -5.09 -0.91 -5.85
CA SER A 334 -5.48 -0.33 -7.15
C SER A 334 -6.69 0.60 -7.04
N LEU A 335 -7.67 0.28 -6.18
CA LEU A 335 -8.82 1.15 -5.88
C LEU A 335 -8.38 2.45 -5.20
N GLU A 336 -7.45 2.36 -4.25
CA GLU A 336 -6.94 3.53 -3.54
C GLU A 336 -6.14 4.44 -4.50
N ASN A 337 -5.33 3.85 -5.38
CA ASN A 337 -4.64 4.59 -6.43
C ASN A 337 -5.62 5.30 -7.38
N ALA A 338 -6.71 4.63 -7.78
CA ALA A 338 -7.77 5.23 -8.59
C ALA A 338 -8.41 6.44 -7.88
N ARG A 339 -8.76 6.29 -6.59
CA ARG A 339 -9.33 7.37 -5.77
C ARG A 339 -8.39 8.57 -5.68
N LEU A 340 -7.13 8.34 -5.32
CA LEU A 340 -6.11 9.40 -5.20
C LEU A 340 -5.86 10.11 -6.53
N PHE A 341 -5.91 9.39 -7.65
CA PHE A 341 -5.76 9.96 -8.97
C PHE A 341 -6.94 10.89 -9.33
N GLU A 342 -8.18 10.46 -9.05
CA GLU A 342 -9.38 11.30 -9.26
C GLU A 342 -9.31 12.59 -8.41
N GLU A 343 -8.93 12.49 -7.14
CA GLU A 343 -8.77 13.66 -6.24
C GLU A 343 -7.69 14.63 -6.75
N THR A 344 -6.58 14.08 -7.26
CA THR A 344 -5.50 14.89 -7.83
C THR A 344 -5.99 15.64 -9.08
N LEU A 345 -6.75 14.98 -9.94
CA LEU A 345 -7.28 15.58 -11.16
C LEU A 345 -8.30 16.69 -10.84
N GLU A 346 -9.18 16.48 -9.86
CA GLU A 346 -10.14 17.48 -9.41
C GLU A 346 -9.43 18.71 -8.80
N LYS A 347 -8.41 18.46 -7.97
CA LYS A 347 -7.58 19.53 -7.40
C LYS A 347 -6.87 20.36 -8.48
N GLN A 348 -6.26 19.69 -9.46
CA GLN A 348 -5.60 20.37 -10.58
C GLN A 348 -6.58 21.24 -11.37
N ARG A 349 -7.77 20.73 -11.66
CA ARG A 349 -8.82 21.50 -12.35
C ARG A 349 -9.22 22.75 -11.55
N LEU A 350 -9.42 22.62 -10.24
CA LEU A 350 -9.75 23.76 -9.38
C LEU A 350 -8.62 24.79 -9.34
N GLU A 351 -7.36 24.33 -9.28
CA GLU A 351 -6.19 25.22 -9.36
C GLU A 351 -6.11 25.97 -10.70
N GLU A 352 -6.43 25.32 -11.82
CA GLU A 352 -6.53 25.98 -13.12
C GLU A 352 -7.63 27.05 -13.14
N GLU A 353 -8.82 26.76 -12.62
CA GLU A 353 -9.92 27.71 -12.51
C GLU A 353 -9.55 28.92 -11.63
N LEU A 354 -8.86 28.70 -10.51
CA LEU A 354 -8.37 29.78 -9.63
C LEU A 354 -7.25 30.61 -10.29
N ASN A 355 -6.37 29.99 -11.07
CA ASN A 355 -5.35 30.71 -11.84
C ASN A 355 -5.97 31.63 -12.91
N VAL A 356 -7.06 31.20 -13.55
CA VAL A 356 -7.83 32.06 -14.47
C VAL A 356 -8.40 33.26 -13.70
N ALA A 357 -9.02 33.03 -12.54
CA ALA A 357 -9.55 34.11 -11.70
C ALA A 357 -8.46 35.10 -11.27
N ARG A 358 -7.28 34.61 -10.85
CA ARG A 358 -6.11 35.43 -10.51
C ARG A 358 -5.69 36.35 -11.66
N ASN A 359 -5.65 35.81 -12.88
CA ASN A 359 -5.27 36.58 -14.06
C ASN A 359 -6.31 37.67 -14.41
N ILE A 360 -7.58 37.44 -14.11
CA ILE A 360 -8.63 38.47 -14.24
C ILE A 360 -8.44 39.54 -13.16
N GLN A 361 -8.26 39.15 -11.88
CA GLN A 361 -8.07 40.06 -10.75
C GLN A 361 -6.85 40.98 -10.96
N LYS A 362 -5.71 40.42 -11.39
CA LYS A 362 -4.51 41.22 -11.73
C LYS A 362 -4.76 42.26 -12.83
N LYS A 363 -5.74 42.04 -13.72
CA LYS A 363 -6.11 43.01 -14.76
C LYS A 363 -7.06 44.10 -14.25
N LEU A 364 -7.72 43.89 -13.11
CA LEU A 364 -8.58 44.88 -12.46
C LEU A 364 -7.76 45.92 -11.67
N LEU A 365 -6.61 45.51 -11.14
CA LEU A 365 -5.64 46.40 -10.49
C LEU A 365 -4.90 47.30 -11.50
N PRO A 366 -4.35 48.45 -11.08
CA PRO A 366 -3.56 49.33 -11.93
C PRO A 366 -2.38 48.60 -12.59
N LYS A 367 -2.36 48.57 -13.94
CA LYS A 367 -1.25 47.96 -14.71
C LYS A 367 0.00 48.83 -14.75
N ALA A 368 -0.19 50.14 -14.67
CA ALA A 368 0.86 51.14 -14.65
C ALA A 368 0.38 52.28 -13.75
N ILE A 369 1.29 52.74 -12.90
CA ILE A 369 1.07 53.92 -12.07
C ILE A 369 1.13 55.14 -13.01
N PRO A 370 0.08 55.99 -13.06
CA PRO A 370 0.11 57.17 -13.92
C PRO A 370 1.21 58.13 -13.45
N ALA A 371 2.03 58.61 -14.38
CA ALA A 371 3.00 59.65 -14.09
C ALA A 371 2.26 60.94 -13.69
N LEU A 372 2.67 61.53 -12.56
CA LEU A 372 2.03 62.71 -11.99
C LEU A 372 3.08 63.79 -11.75
N ASP A 373 3.08 64.83 -12.58
CA ASP A 373 4.05 65.91 -12.46
C ASP A 373 4.04 66.52 -11.05
N GLY A 374 5.21 66.60 -10.42
CA GLY A 374 5.36 67.11 -9.07
C GLY A 374 5.13 66.09 -7.95
N TYR A 375 4.80 64.84 -8.28
CA TYR A 375 4.60 63.77 -7.31
C TYR A 375 5.35 62.49 -7.69
N ASP A 376 5.76 61.74 -6.67
CA ASP A 376 6.28 60.39 -6.78
C ASP A 376 5.23 59.44 -6.19
N LEU A 377 4.77 58.46 -6.97
CA LEU A 377 3.64 57.60 -6.65
C LEU A 377 4.03 56.15 -6.91
N TYR A 378 3.70 55.27 -5.98
CA TYR A 378 3.90 53.84 -6.14
C TYR A 378 2.83 53.06 -5.39
N GLY A 379 2.39 51.94 -5.96
CA GLY A 379 1.45 51.03 -5.32
C GLY A 379 1.79 49.59 -5.64
N MET A 380 1.58 48.70 -4.67
CA MET A 380 1.78 47.26 -4.82
C MET A 380 0.68 46.47 -4.11
N ASN A 381 0.44 45.26 -4.59
CA ASN A 381 -0.38 44.24 -3.95
C ASN A 381 0.34 42.90 -4.09
N ALA A 382 0.62 42.26 -2.96
CA ALA A 382 1.17 40.92 -2.85
C ALA A 382 0.13 40.02 -2.17
N SER A 383 -0.61 39.26 -2.98
CA SER A 383 -1.67 38.39 -2.48
C SER A 383 -1.10 37.15 -1.77
N SER A 384 -1.64 36.84 -0.59
CA SER A 384 -1.32 35.65 0.24
C SER A 384 -1.82 34.35 -0.40
N LYS A 385 -2.92 34.42 -1.15
CA LYS A 385 -3.55 33.29 -1.86
C LYS A 385 -3.54 33.48 -3.37
N GLN A 386 -4.10 32.50 -4.08
CA GLN A 386 -4.27 32.57 -5.54
C GLN A 386 -5.15 33.77 -5.96
N VAL A 387 -6.18 34.11 -5.18
CA VAL A 387 -6.99 35.34 -5.34
C VAL A 387 -7.21 36.00 -3.98
N GLY A 388 -7.15 37.33 -3.97
CA GLY A 388 -7.14 38.16 -2.75
C GLY A 388 -8.41 38.97 -2.49
N GLY A 389 -8.54 39.53 -1.28
CA GLY A 389 -9.57 40.52 -0.92
C GLY A 389 -9.10 41.96 -1.15
N ASP A 390 -7.79 42.17 -1.07
CA ASP A 390 -7.18 43.48 -1.15
C ASP A 390 -7.33 44.17 -2.49
N TYR A 391 -7.41 45.50 -2.42
CA TYR A 391 -7.57 46.39 -3.55
C TYR A 391 -6.76 47.65 -3.37
N PHE A 392 -6.13 48.11 -4.45
CA PHE A 392 -5.75 49.50 -4.56
C PHE A 392 -6.02 50.00 -5.97
N ASP A 393 -6.24 51.30 -6.11
CA ASP A 393 -6.40 51.93 -7.41
C ASP A 393 -5.95 53.39 -7.41
N ILE A 394 -5.59 53.84 -8.60
CA ILE A 394 -5.20 55.20 -8.90
C ILE A 394 -5.99 55.61 -10.14
N ILE A 395 -6.99 56.45 -9.93
CA ILE A 395 -8.00 56.75 -10.93
C ILE A 395 -7.91 58.24 -11.30
N PRO A 396 -7.41 58.58 -12.50
CA PRO A 396 -7.56 59.93 -13.04
C PRO A 396 -9.05 60.25 -13.17
N ILE A 397 -9.51 61.28 -12.44
CA ILE A 397 -10.89 61.77 -12.53
C ILE A 397 -11.00 62.70 -13.74
N ASP A 398 -10.05 63.65 -13.84
CA ASP A 398 -9.89 64.62 -14.92
C ASP A 398 -8.42 65.09 -14.98
N ASP A 399 -8.12 66.11 -15.79
CA ASP A 399 -6.76 66.65 -15.95
C ASP A 399 -6.18 67.26 -14.67
N ARG A 400 -7.01 67.57 -13.66
CA ARG A 400 -6.61 68.22 -12.40
C ARG A 400 -6.67 67.28 -11.20
N ARG A 401 -7.62 66.35 -11.16
CA ARG A 401 -7.93 65.52 -9.99
C ARG A 401 -7.63 64.05 -10.20
N ILE A 402 -7.08 63.42 -9.16
CA ILE A 402 -6.77 61.99 -9.13
C ILE A 402 -7.31 61.38 -7.84
N ALA A 403 -7.98 60.24 -7.94
CA ALA A 403 -8.40 59.45 -6.79
C ALA A 403 -7.35 58.38 -6.49
N LEU A 404 -7.03 58.23 -5.20
CA LEU A 404 -6.22 57.18 -4.61
C LEU A 404 -7.16 56.36 -3.73
N ALA A 405 -7.17 55.04 -3.89
CA ALA A 405 -8.03 54.16 -3.11
C ALA A 405 -7.28 52.91 -2.67
N ILE A 406 -7.60 52.44 -1.47
CA ILE A 406 -7.16 51.16 -0.93
C ILE A 406 -8.31 50.54 -0.15
N ALA A 407 -8.44 49.22 -0.21
CA ALA A 407 -9.47 48.48 0.51
C ALA A 407 -8.97 47.10 0.90
N ASP A 408 -9.52 46.58 1.98
CA ASP A 408 -9.49 45.16 2.30
C ASP A 408 -10.92 44.63 2.50
N VAL A 409 -11.17 43.45 1.96
CA VAL A 409 -12.47 42.78 1.98
C VAL A 409 -12.42 41.62 2.97
N SER A 410 -13.32 41.65 3.95
CA SER A 410 -13.41 40.60 4.97
C SER A 410 -13.49 39.16 4.43
N GLY A 411 -12.56 38.33 4.90
CA GLY A 411 -12.37 36.96 4.46
C GLY A 411 -11.38 36.84 3.31
N LYS A 412 -11.23 35.64 2.73
CA LYS A 412 -10.15 35.36 1.76
C LYS A 412 -10.64 34.53 0.59
N GLY A 413 -9.87 34.51 -0.49
CA GLY A 413 -10.15 33.67 -1.65
C GLY A 413 -11.26 34.22 -2.55
N VAL A 414 -11.99 33.31 -3.21
CA VAL A 414 -12.94 33.67 -4.28
C VAL A 414 -14.03 34.66 -3.83
N PRO A 415 -14.72 34.48 -2.68
CA PRO A 415 -15.78 35.41 -2.27
C PRO A 415 -15.27 36.84 -2.07
N ALA A 416 -14.10 37.03 -1.45
CA ALA A 416 -13.50 38.33 -1.23
C ALA A 416 -13.10 39.00 -2.56
N SER A 417 -12.51 38.23 -3.49
CA SER A 417 -12.11 38.75 -4.80
C SER A 417 -13.29 39.25 -5.67
N LEU A 418 -14.48 38.64 -5.52
CA LEU A 418 -15.69 39.06 -6.24
C LEU A 418 -16.23 40.38 -5.70
N LEU A 419 -16.23 40.57 -4.38
CA LEU A 419 -16.62 41.83 -3.76
C LEU A 419 -15.63 42.94 -4.07
N MET A 420 -14.34 42.62 -4.08
CA MET A 420 -13.29 43.54 -4.53
C MET A 420 -13.55 44.03 -5.96
N ALA A 421 -13.84 43.12 -6.89
CA ALA A 421 -14.14 43.48 -8.27
C ALA A 421 -15.38 44.38 -8.40
N ASN A 422 -16.40 44.14 -7.56
CA ASN A 422 -17.61 44.96 -7.51
C ASN A 422 -17.32 46.37 -6.99
N LEU A 423 -16.55 46.49 -5.90
CA LEU A 423 -16.09 47.77 -5.35
C LEU A 423 -15.27 48.54 -6.40
N GLN A 424 -14.31 47.89 -7.05
CA GLN A 424 -13.45 48.49 -8.07
C GLN A 424 -14.27 49.08 -9.22
N ALA A 425 -15.22 48.31 -9.75
CA ALA A 425 -16.06 48.75 -10.85
C ALA A 425 -16.96 49.93 -10.44
N ALA A 426 -17.59 49.85 -9.27
CA ALA A 426 -18.46 50.90 -8.75
C ALA A 426 -17.68 52.20 -8.48
N LEU A 427 -16.50 52.10 -7.84
CA LEU A 427 -15.67 53.25 -7.51
C LEU A 427 -15.25 54.00 -8.78
N ARG A 428 -14.72 53.29 -9.79
CA ARG A 428 -14.27 53.88 -11.06
C ARG A 428 -15.35 54.64 -11.81
N VAL A 429 -16.61 54.25 -11.64
CA VAL A 429 -17.76 54.96 -12.18
C VAL A 429 -18.10 56.17 -11.31
N LEU A 430 -18.30 55.96 -10.00
CA LEU A 430 -18.82 56.98 -9.09
C LEU A 430 -17.88 58.19 -8.94
N VAL A 431 -16.56 57.98 -8.85
CA VAL A 431 -15.60 59.09 -8.69
C VAL A 431 -15.57 60.04 -9.89
N LYS A 432 -16.00 59.57 -11.08
CA LYS A 432 -16.06 60.37 -12.31
C LYS A 432 -17.36 61.16 -12.46
N VAL A 433 -18.38 60.87 -11.64
CA VAL A 433 -19.66 61.59 -11.67
C VAL A 433 -19.52 63.02 -11.13
N GLY A 434 -18.48 63.28 -10.31
CA GLY A 434 -18.25 64.60 -9.72
C GLY A 434 -19.11 64.89 -8.49
N LEU A 435 -19.58 63.84 -7.79
CA LEU A 435 -20.24 63.95 -6.49
C LEU A 435 -19.21 64.27 -5.39
N PRO A 436 -19.65 64.85 -4.25
CA PRO A 436 -18.82 64.92 -3.05
C PRO A 436 -18.32 63.53 -2.61
N ILE A 437 -17.11 63.47 -2.05
CA ILE A 437 -16.43 62.20 -1.76
C ILE A 437 -17.21 61.36 -0.73
N GLU A 438 -17.81 61.99 0.28
CA GLU A 438 -18.68 61.33 1.25
C GLU A 438 -19.90 60.68 0.60
N GLU A 439 -20.48 61.30 -0.44
CA GLU A 439 -21.63 60.74 -1.15
C GLU A 439 -21.22 59.55 -2.02
N VAL A 440 -20.01 59.59 -2.62
CA VAL A 440 -19.44 58.44 -3.32
C VAL A 440 -19.31 57.26 -2.37
N VAL A 441 -18.74 57.46 -1.17
CA VAL A 441 -18.56 56.39 -0.19
C VAL A 441 -19.90 55.88 0.36
N SER A 442 -20.87 56.75 0.65
CA SER A 442 -22.22 56.33 1.05
C SER A 442 -22.91 55.45 -0.01
N ARG A 443 -22.74 55.76 -1.30
CA ARG A 443 -23.29 54.94 -2.40
C ARG A 443 -22.57 53.60 -2.53
N LEU A 444 -21.25 53.57 -2.33
CA LEU A 444 -20.48 52.32 -2.28
C LEU A 444 -20.92 51.45 -1.10
N ASN A 445 -21.05 52.02 0.10
CA ASN A 445 -21.55 51.32 1.28
C ASN A 445 -22.89 50.63 1.01
N LYS A 446 -23.85 51.37 0.43
CA LYS A 446 -25.16 50.81 0.08
C LYS A 446 -25.06 49.69 -0.95
N LEU A 447 -24.25 49.86 -1.99
CA LEU A 447 -24.05 48.83 -3.01
C LEU A 447 -23.44 47.55 -2.43
N ILE A 448 -22.48 47.67 -1.51
CA ILE A 448 -21.91 46.50 -0.84
C ILE A 448 -22.97 45.85 0.04
N TYR A 449 -23.65 46.62 0.90
CA TYR A 449 -24.74 46.13 1.77
C TYR A 449 -25.81 45.35 1.00
N ASP A 450 -26.27 45.87 -0.14
CA ASP A 450 -27.31 45.23 -0.95
C ASP A 450 -26.84 43.91 -1.61
N ASN A 451 -25.52 43.73 -1.76
CA ASN A 451 -24.90 42.56 -2.40
C ASN A 451 -24.32 41.54 -1.41
N THR A 452 -24.30 41.83 -0.10
CA THR A 452 -23.63 41.00 0.91
C THR A 452 -24.54 40.61 2.08
N GLY A 453 -24.16 39.53 2.78
CA GLY A 453 -24.71 39.18 4.09
C GLY A 453 -24.08 40.02 5.21
N MET A 454 -24.63 39.93 6.43
CA MET A 454 -24.12 40.68 7.60
C MET A 454 -22.69 40.29 8.02
N ASP A 455 -22.17 39.17 7.52
CA ASP A 455 -20.83 38.63 7.80
C ASP A 455 -19.75 39.13 6.83
N LYS A 456 -20.11 40.01 5.89
CA LYS A 456 -19.21 40.55 4.87
C LYS A 456 -19.23 42.08 4.86
N PHE A 457 -18.06 42.65 5.06
CA PHE A 457 -17.76 44.07 5.06
C PHE A 457 -16.45 44.35 4.33
N ILE A 458 -16.21 45.62 4.03
CA ILE A 458 -14.98 46.11 3.39
C ILE A 458 -14.45 47.29 4.21
N THR A 459 -13.18 47.22 4.61
CA THR A 459 -12.45 48.38 5.12
C THR A 459 -11.98 49.19 3.92
N PHE A 460 -12.21 50.50 3.88
CA PHE A 460 -11.96 51.28 2.67
C PHE A 460 -11.42 52.67 2.97
N PHE A 461 -10.37 53.07 2.28
CA PHE A 461 -9.87 54.44 2.27
C PHE A 461 -9.85 54.98 0.85
N VAL A 462 -10.37 56.20 0.67
CA VAL A 462 -10.32 56.93 -0.60
C VAL A 462 -9.93 58.37 -0.37
N ALA A 463 -9.08 58.88 -1.26
CA ALA A 463 -8.58 60.24 -1.24
C ALA A 463 -8.61 60.84 -2.66
N ILE A 464 -9.05 62.08 -2.81
CA ILE A 464 -9.02 62.85 -4.05
C ILE A 464 -7.98 63.96 -3.91
N LEU A 465 -6.89 63.84 -4.66
CA LEU A 465 -5.86 64.86 -4.77
C LEU A 465 -6.20 65.83 -5.90
N ASP A 466 -6.27 67.12 -5.54
CA ASP A 466 -6.32 68.23 -6.47
C ASP A 466 -4.90 68.76 -6.71
N LYS A 467 -4.37 68.56 -7.92
CA LYS A 467 -3.00 68.95 -8.28
C LYS A 467 -2.78 70.46 -8.31
N ALA A 468 -3.83 71.25 -8.51
CA ALA A 468 -3.70 72.71 -8.58
C ALA A 468 -3.49 73.33 -7.19
N THR A 469 -4.17 72.78 -6.19
CA THR A 469 -4.13 73.29 -4.81
C THR A 469 -3.21 72.46 -3.92
N ASN A 470 -2.90 71.22 -4.31
CA ASN A 470 -2.28 70.18 -3.48
C ASN A 470 -3.15 69.77 -2.28
N ASN A 471 -4.46 70.04 -2.34
CA ASN A 471 -5.41 69.59 -1.34
C ASN A 471 -5.80 68.14 -1.58
N ILE A 472 -5.93 67.38 -0.50
CA ILE A 472 -6.46 66.03 -0.47
C ILE A 472 -7.73 66.06 0.38
N GLU A 473 -8.85 65.73 -0.26
CA GLU A 473 -10.10 65.37 0.39
C GLU A 473 -10.13 63.86 0.56
N TYR A 474 -10.43 63.34 1.74
CA TYR A 474 -10.43 61.89 1.98
C TYR A 474 -11.57 61.43 2.88
N VAL A 475 -11.87 60.14 2.80
CA VAL A 475 -12.77 59.43 3.70
C VAL A 475 -12.11 58.10 4.09
N ASN A 476 -11.96 57.88 5.40
CA ASN A 476 -11.58 56.59 5.95
C ASN A 476 -12.83 55.85 6.46
N ALA A 477 -13.29 54.84 5.73
CA ALA A 477 -14.39 53.95 6.10
C ALA A 477 -13.83 52.72 6.83
N GLY A 478 -13.28 52.94 8.02
CA GLY A 478 -12.78 51.91 8.95
C GLY A 478 -11.58 51.10 8.45
N HIS A 479 -10.77 51.67 7.56
CA HIS A 479 -9.49 51.13 7.11
C HIS A 479 -8.35 51.54 8.04
N ASN A 480 -7.23 50.82 7.98
CA ASN A 480 -6.00 51.20 8.67
C ASN A 480 -5.65 52.64 8.30
N ASN A 481 -5.33 53.45 9.32
CA ASN A 481 -5.15 54.89 9.15
C ASN A 481 -3.91 55.17 8.30
N PRO A 482 -4.06 55.83 7.13
CA PRO A 482 -2.90 56.22 6.35
C PRO A 482 -1.97 57.15 7.12
N ILE A 483 -0.66 56.93 6.98
CA ILE A 483 0.39 57.71 7.61
C ILE A 483 0.75 58.88 6.72
N LEU A 484 0.54 60.11 7.22
CA LEU A 484 1.04 61.33 6.63
C LEU A 484 2.31 61.76 7.36
N LEU A 485 3.47 61.44 6.79
CA LEU A 485 4.77 61.91 7.27
C LEU A 485 5.07 63.29 6.67
N ARG A 486 5.09 64.30 7.54
CA ARG A 486 5.45 65.67 7.20
C ARG A 486 6.94 65.79 6.93
N ALA A 487 7.31 66.77 6.09
CA ALA A 487 8.71 67.06 5.79
C ALA A 487 9.55 67.45 7.03
N ASP A 488 8.93 67.89 8.13
CA ASP A 488 9.60 68.18 9.41
C ASP A 488 9.80 66.95 10.31
N GLY A 489 9.26 65.79 9.92
CA GLY A 489 9.32 64.54 10.67
C GLY A 489 8.08 64.25 11.52
N THR A 490 7.09 65.15 11.55
CA THR A 490 5.81 64.90 12.23
C THR A 490 5.02 63.83 11.51
N MET A 491 4.44 62.88 12.24
CA MET A 491 3.52 61.87 11.70
C MET A 491 2.09 62.21 12.10
N GLU A 492 1.20 62.25 11.11
CA GLU A 492 -0.25 62.42 11.26
C GLU A 492 -0.95 61.17 10.72
N PHE A 493 -2.09 60.81 11.30
CA PHE A 493 -2.88 59.65 10.88
C PHE A 493 -4.23 60.10 10.33
N LEU A 494 -4.62 59.61 9.16
CA LEU A 494 -5.85 60.03 8.48
C LEU A 494 -7.03 59.13 8.86
N ASP A 495 -7.73 59.48 9.94
CA ASP A 495 -8.81 58.67 10.55
C ASP A 495 -10.24 59.23 10.31
N ILE A 496 -10.36 60.46 9.79
CA ILE A 496 -11.66 61.10 9.50
C ILE A 496 -12.43 60.32 8.42
N GLY A 497 -13.68 59.99 8.70
CA GLY A 497 -14.54 59.22 7.80
C GLY A 497 -15.73 58.60 8.50
N GLY A 498 -15.66 57.30 8.79
CA GLY A 498 -16.72 56.59 9.49
C GLY A 498 -16.62 55.07 9.42
N LEU A 499 -17.77 54.40 9.45
CA LEU A 499 -17.87 52.95 9.59
C LEU A 499 -17.43 52.19 8.31
N ILE A 500 -16.88 50.98 8.49
CA ILE A 500 -16.64 50.02 7.40
C ILE A 500 -17.86 49.83 6.47
N LEU A 501 -17.59 49.59 5.20
CA LEU A 501 -18.64 49.45 4.17
C LEU A 501 -19.41 48.13 4.33
N GLY A 502 -20.71 48.17 4.06
CA GLY A 502 -21.56 46.97 3.95
C GLY A 502 -22.24 46.54 5.26
N VAL A 503 -22.01 47.25 6.38
CA VAL A 503 -22.60 46.88 7.68
C VAL A 503 -23.98 47.51 7.89
N LEU A 504 -24.17 48.76 7.48
CA LEU A 504 -25.43 49.48 7.63
C LEU A 504 -25.95 49.93 6.27
N PRO A 505 -27.27 49.86 6.01
CA PRO A 505 -27.85 50.23 4.71
C PRO A 505 -27.71 51.72 4.38
N VAL A 506 -27.68 52.57 5.41
CA VAL A 506 -27.53 54.02 5.30
C VAL A 506 -26.57 54.50 6.37
N TYR A 507 -25.50 55.17 5.95
CA TYR A 507 -24.51 55.78 6.82
C TYR A 507 -23.96 57.05 6.16
N THR A 508 -23.76 58.10 6.96
CA THR A 508 -23.21 59.38 6.50
C THR A 508 -21.74 59.43 6.89
N TYR A 509 -20.87 59.53 5.88
CA TYR A 509 -19.43 59.64 6.09
C TYR A 509 -19.00 61.10 6.27
N GLU A 510 -17.94 61.31 7.04
CA GLU A 510 -17.29 62.61 7.21
C GLU A 510 -16.11 62.75 6.25
N THR A 511 -15.82 63.98 5.81
CA THR A 511 -14.74 64.26 4.88
C THR A 511 -13.57 64.95 5.58
N GLY A 512 -12.42 64.30 5.56
CA GLY A 512 -11.15 64.87 6.00
C GLY A 512 -10.50 65.73 4.92
N ASN A 513 -9.74 66.74 5.34
CA ASN A 513 -9.06 67.68 4.44
C ASN A 513 -7.64 67.93 4.91
N ILE A 514 -6.65 67.68 4.04
CA ILE A 514 -5.25 67.99 4.29
C ILE A 514 -4.59 68.58 3.05
N THR A 515 -3.62 69.47 3.24
CA THR A 515 -2.75 69.93 2.14
C THR A 515 -1.45 69.14 2.17
N LEU A 516 -1.11 68.49 1.06
CA LEU A 516 0.15 67.78 0.89
C LEU A 516 1.25 68.78 0.54
N ARG A 517 2.16 69.06 1.48
CA ARG A 517 3.24 70.04 1.31
C ARG A 517 4.45 69.39 0.65
N LYS A 518 5.38 70.21 0.16
CA LYS A 518 6.62 69.71 -0.44
C LYS A 518 7.37 68.82 0.55
N GLY A 519 7.73 67.61 0.11
CA GLY A 519 8.44 66.62 0.90
C GLY A 519 7.54 65.76 1.80
N ASP A 520 6.24 66.07 1.91
CA ASP A 520 5.30 65.23 2.64
C ASP A 520 5.08 63.91 1.89
N LEU A 521 4.97 62.83 2.66
CA LEU A 521 4.69 61.47 2.21
C LEU A 521 3.37 61.00 2.83
N LEU A 522 2.46 60.52 2.01
CA LEU A 522 1.27 59.79 2.45
C LEU A 522 1.44 58.32 2.08
N LEU A 523 1.36 57.43 3.07
CA LEU A 523 1.43 55.98 2.93
C LEU A 523 0.13 55.35 3.45
N SER A 524 -0.61 54.68 2.58
CA SER A 524 -1.76 53.85 2.91
C SER A 524 -1.36 52.38 2.79
N TYR A 525 -1.91 51.53 3.66
CA TYR A 525 -1.56 50.11 3.72
C TYR A 525 -2.71 49.28 4.29
N THR A 526 -2.77 47.99 3.94
CA THR A 526 -3.70 47.00 4.52
C THR A 526 -3.11 46.35 5.78
N ASP A 527 -3.96 45.72 6.59
CA ASP A 527 -3.59 45.04 7.83
C ASP A 527 -2.54 43.93 7.63
N GLY A 528 -2.48 43.28 6.47
CA GLY A 528 -1.44 42.31 6.14
C GLY A 528 0.00 42.84 6.23
N VAL A 529 0.20 44.17 6.27
CA VAL A 529 1.50 44.80 6.58
C VAL A 529 1.87 44.65 8.06
N ASN A 530 0.91 44.81 8.97
CA ASN A 530 1.14 44.85 10.42
C ASN A 530 0.88 43.49 11.09
N GLU A 531 0.01 42.66 10.50
CA GLU A 531 -0.38 41.33 11.00
C GLU A 531 0.50 40.19 10.43
N ALA A 532 1.64 40.51 9.81
CA ALA A 532 2.59 39.49 9.40
C ALA A 532 3.13 38.74 10.62
N VAL A 533 3.17 37.42 10.57
CA VAL A 533 3.57 36.56 11.69
C VAL A 533 4.90 35.85 11.42
N ASN A 534 5.72 35.69 12.47
CA ASN A 534 6.94 34.88 12.42
C ASN A 534 6.69 33.43 12.86
N ALA A 535 7.74 32.59 12.81
CA ALA A 535 7.68 31.18 13.20
C ALA A 535 7.27 30.93 14.67
N ASP A 536 7.48 31.92 15.55
CA ASP A 536 7.06 31.87 16.96
C ASP A 536 5.60 32.33 17.16
N GLY A 537 4.92 32.75 16.09
CA GLY A 537 3.54 33.25 16.11
C GLY A 537 3.41 34.68 16.60
N GLU A 538 4.50 35.46 16.62
CA GLU A 538 4.49 36.87 16.97
C GLU A 538 4.18 37.75 15.75
N GLU A 539 3.32 38.75 15.92
CA GLU A 539 2.95 39.71 14.88
C GLU A 539 4.01 40.82 14.74
N TRP A 540 4.22 41.31 13.52
CA TRP A 540 5.14 42.40 13.20
C TRP A 540 4.78 43.71 13.93
N GLY A 541 3.48 44.02 14.00
CA GLY A 541 2.96 45.20 14.67
C GLY A 541 3.21 46.50 13.91
N GLU A 542 2.81 47.63 14.51
CA GLU A 542 2.85 48.94 13.85
C GLU A 542 4.17 49.70 14.08
N ASP A 543 4.80 49.53 15.25
CA ASP A 543 6.01 50.27 15.63
C ASP A 543 7.15 50.11 14.60
N PRO A 544 7.46 48.90 14.10
CA PRO A 544 8.53 48.74 13.10
C PRO A 544 8.20 49.43 11.77
N LEU A 545 6.93 49.48 11.37
CA LEU A 545 6.49 50.21 10.17
C LEU A 545 6.75 51.71 10.36
N TYR A 546 6.35 52.28 11.49
CA TYR A 546 6.54 53.70 11.79
C TYR A 546 8.02 54.09 11.84
N GLU A 547 8.88 53.24 12.41
CA GLU A 547 10.33 53.44 12.41
C GLU A 547 10.93 53.40 10.99
N LEU A 548 10.50 52.46 10.15
CA LEU A 548 10.96 52.35 8.76
C LEU A 548 10.56 53.56 7.91
N VAL A 549 9.32 54.05 8.10
CA VAL A 549 8.79 55.21 7.38
C VAL A 549 9.47 56.50 7.85
N SER A 550 9.66 56.69 9.16
CA SER A 550 10.29 57.90 9.70
C SER A 550 11.79 57.99 9.44
N SER A 551 12.51 56.86 9.39
CA SER A 551 13.94 56.79 9.08
C SER A 551 14.26 56.86 7.57
N ALA A 552 13.23 56.85 6.72
CA ALA A 552 13.37 56.87 5.28
C ALA A 552 14.07 58.17 4.77
N PRO A 553 15.13 58.06 3.96
CA PRO A 553 15.73 59.22 3.29
C PRO A 553 14.69 60.06 2.53
N LYS A 554 14.66 61.37 2.78
CA LYS A 554 13.67 62.30 2.20
C LYS A 554 13.71 62.41 0.67
N ASN A 555 14.83 62.03 0.04
CA ASN A 555 15.02 62.07 -1.41
C ASN A 555 14.96 60.70 -2.09
N GLN A 556 14.71 59.61 -1.35
CA GLN A 556 14.59 58.30 -1.98
C GLN A 556 13.26 58.17 -2.74
N PRO A 557 13.23 57.47 -3.88
CA PRO A 557 12.00 57.13 -4.57
C PRO A 557 11.03 56.38 -3.64
N VAL A 558 9.74 56.68 -3.74
CA VAL A 558 8.70 56.04 -2.94
C VAL A 558 8.67 54.53 -3.18
N GLN A 559 8.90 54.08 -4.41
CA GLN A 559 9.05 52.65 -4.72
C GLN A 559 10.07 51.95 -3.82
N GLN A 560 11.25 52.54 -3.61
CA GLN A 560 12.30 51.94 -2.78
C GLN A 560 11.90 51.87 -1.31
N LEU A 561 11.08 52.81 -0.83
CA LEU A 561 10.54 52.74 0.54
C LEU A 561 9.59 51.54 0.68
N VAL A 562 8.66 51.39 -0.26
CA VAL A 562 7.66 50.32 -0.20
C VAL A 562 8.32 48.95 -0.37
N GLU A 563 9.29 48.81 -1.28
CA GLU A 563 10.09 47.58 -1.43
C GLU A 563 10.90 47.25 -0.17
N LYS A 564 11.44 48.27 0.52
CA LYS A 564 12.16 48.09 1.79
C LYS A 564 11.23 47.60 2.91
N ILE A 565 10.00 48.13 2.99
CA ILE A 565 8.99 47.67 3.94
C ILE A 565 8.64 46.20 3.67
N LEU A 566 8.37 45.85 2.40
CA LEU A 566 8.06 44.48 2.01
C LEU A 566 9.20 43.52 2.38
N THR A 567 10.45 43.88 2.08
CA THR A 567 11.62 43.05 2.39
C THR A 567 11.78 42.84 3.91
N ALA A 568 11.46 43.86 4.72
CA ALA A 568 11.51 43.75 6.17
C ALA A 568 10.46 42.76 6.71
N ILE A 569 9.24 42.82 6.17
CA ILE A 569 8.15 41.88 6.49
C ILE A 569 8.52 40.45 6.09
N GLU A 570 9.02 40.25 4.88
CA GLU A 570 9.45 38.93 4.39
C GLU A 570 10.59 38.36 5.24
N SER A 571 11.53 39.21 5.67
CA SER A 571 12.66 38.81 6.52
C SER A 571 12.20 38.42 7.93
N PHE A 572 11.13 39.03 8.44
CA PHE A 572 10.56 38.70 9.75
C PHE A 572 9.74 37.40 9.74
N ALA A 573 8.98 37.18 8.67
CA ALA A 573 8.20 35.97 8.49
C ALA A 573 9.08 34.71 8.39
N ASP A 574 10.35 34.84 7.99
CA ASP A 574 11.36 33.76 7.92
C ASP A 574 10.87 32.47 7.21
N GLY A 575 10.14 32.66 6.10
CA GLY A 575 9.61 31.54 5.30
C GLY A 575 8.23 31.03 5.72
N GLU A 576 7.63 31.59 6.78
CA GLU A 576 6.23 31.34 7.08
C GLU A 576 5.31 31.93 5.99
N PRO A 577 4.21 31.25 5.63
CA PRO A 577 3.26 31.79 4.68
C PRO A 577 2.60 33.06 5.21
N GLN A 578 2.55 34.10 4.37
CA GLN A 578 1.84 35.34 4.68
C GLN A 578 0.38 35.04 5.07
N ALA A 579 -0.03 35.52 6.24
CA ALA A 579 -1.37 35.28 6.76
C ALA A 579 -2.44 36.00 5.94
N ASP A 580 -2.19 37.24 5.49
CA ASP A 580 -3.10 38.06 4.69
C ASP A 580 -2.44 38.75 3.50
N ASP A 581 -3.26 39.33 2.62
CA ASP A 581 -2.77 40.11 1.49
C ASP A 581 -2.03 41.38 1.94
N VAL A 582 -0.92 41.71 1.27
CA VAL A 582 -0.14 42.91 1.58
C VAL A 582 -0.34 43.93 0.47
N THR A 583 -0.97 45.06 0.80
CA THR A 583 -1.18 46.16 -0.13
C THR A 583 -0.66 47.45 0.45
N MET A 584 0.06 48.20 -0.37
CA MET A 584 0.58 49.51 0.00
C MET A 584 0.41 50.48 -1.17
N LEU A 585 0.02 51.71 -0.86
CA LEU A 585 -0.11 52.82 -1.80
C LEU A 585 0.54 54.05 -1.19
N ALA A 586 1.52 54.63 -1.88
CA ALA A 586 2.31 55.72 -1.33
C ALA A 586 2.50 56.84 -2.34
N ILE A 587 2.31 58.08 -1.89
CA ILE A 587 2.48 59.30 -2.68
C ILE A 587 3.34 60.33 -1.93
N ARG A 588 4.33 60.91 -2.61
CA ARG A 588 5.19 61.97 -2.10
C ARG A 588 5.12 63.18 -3.01
N ARG A 589 5.05 64.37 -2.43
CA ARG A 589 5.17 65.62 -3.21
C ARG A 589 6.62 66.04 -3.37
N LEU A 590 7.10 66.16 -4.60
CA LEU A 590 8.48 66.54 -4.95
C LEU A 590 8.66 68.07 -5.08
N GLY A 591 7.61 68.76 -5.53
CA GLY A 591 7.60 70.16 -5.97
C GLY A 591 7.26 71.20 -4.92
#